data_AF-A0A958WAG2-F1
#
_entry.id   AF-A0A958WAG2-F1
#
_cell.length_a   1.000
_cell.length_b   1.000
_cell.length_c   1.000
_cell.angle_alpha   90.00
_cell.angle_beta   90.00
_cell.angle_gamma   90.00
#
_symmetry.space_group_name_H-M   'P 1'
#
loop_
_entity.id
_entity.type
_entity.pdbx_description
1 polymer ?
#
loop_
_entity_poly.entity_id
_entity_poly.type
_entity_poly.pdbx_seq_one_letter_code
_entity_poly.pdbx_strand_id
1 'polypeptide(L)'
;MKYILIFFLNIYLVASTFTQTNPEKTTITSFVSDLKVQVLSNEELIKKYFLINDKSTSDEKRNSAVSLLSAQFELLRQKLNNDCHQLEIISYDASLGIVKTYNLTYDADKGSAFFILCDDVIMTPVLIDNNKIVSITTYAKTGEGLKKFVIF
;
A
#
# COMPACT_ATOMS: atom_id res chain seq x y z
N MET A 1 -11.07 49.82 -10.87
CA MET A 1 -10.27 48.78 -10.18
C MET A 1 -11.10 47.99 -9.14
N LYS A 2 -12.29 47.45 -9.49
CA LYS A 2 -13.09 46.61 -8.56
C LYS A 2 -13.21 45.14 -9.01
N TYR A 3 -12.89 44.84 -10.26
CA TYR A 3 -13.03 43.49 -10.83
C TYR A 3 -11.76 42.62 -10.74
N ILE A 4 -10.60 43.23 -10.51
CA ILE A 4 -9.33 42.50 -10.36
C ILE A 4 -9.30 41.73 -9.03
N LEU A 5 -9.89 42.28 -7.96
CA LEU A 5 -9.89 41.67 -6.63
C LEU A 5 -10.72 40.38 -6.57
N ILE A 6 -11.79 40.30 -7.37
CA ILE A 6 -12.66 39.12 -7.48
C ILE A 6 -11.94 37.98 -8.21
N PHE A 7 -11.04 38.30 -9.15
CA PHE A 7 -10.28 37.30 -9.90
C PHE A 7 -9.24 36.59 -9.01
N PHE A 8 -8.57 37.32 -8.11
CA PHE A 8 -7.64 36.73 -7.13
C PHE A 8 -8.34 35.91 -6.04
N LEU A 9 -9.55 36.32 -5.62
CA LEU A 9 -10.33 35.59 -4.62
C LEU A 9 -10.77 34.21 -5.12
N ASN A 10 -11.09 34.09 -6.43
CA ASN A 10 -11.47 32.81 -7.04
C ASN A 10 -10.27 31.87 -7.20
N ILE A 11 -9.06 32.37 -7.50
CA ILE A 11 -7.85 31.54 -7.57
C ILE A 11 -7.46 31.00 -6.19
N TYR A 12 -7.66 31.78 -5.12
CA TYR A 12 -7.40 31.34 -3.75
C TYR A 12 -8.40 30.27 -3.28
N LEU A 13 -9.67 30.36 -3.69
CA LEU A 13 -10.68 29.35 -3.36
C LEU A 13 -10.38 28.01 -4.05
N VAL A 14 -9.89 28.02 -5.28
CA VAL A 14 -9.50 26.80 -6.01
C VAL A 14 -8.19 26.20 -5.48
N ALA A 15 -7.28 27.01 -4.93
CA ALA A 15 -6.09 26.51 -4.21
C ALA A 15 -6.43 25.91 -2.83
N SER A 16 -7.61 26.24 -2.28
CA SER A 16 -8.07 25.81 -0.95
C SER A 16 -9.00 24.60 -0.96
N THR A 17 -9.31 24.01 -2.12
CA THR A 17 -9.72 22.60 -2.15
C THR A 17 -8.48 21.77 -1.83
N PHE A 18 -8.10 21.80 -0.55
CA PHE A 18 -7.36 20.75 0.12
C PHE A 18 -8.11 19.48 -0.25
N THR A 19 -7.64 18.78 -1.28
CA THR A 19 -8.03 17.40 -1.54
C THR A 19 -7.97 16.73 -0.18
N GLN A 20 -9.11 16.29 0.34
CA GLN A 20 -9.13 15.38 1.48
C GLN A 20 -8.42 14.12 1.00
N THR A 21 -7.09 14.16 1.01
CA THR A 21 -6.25 13.01 0.74
C THR A 21 -6.58 12.03 1.84
N ASN A 22 -7.21 10.92 1.46
CA ASN A 22 -7.44 9.80 2.35
C ASN A 22 -6.09 9.46 3.00
N PRO A 23 -5.96 9.59 4.33
CA PRO A 23 -4.67 9.48 5.01
C PRO A 23 -4.07 8.08 4.86
N GLU A 24 -4.89 7.06 4.71
CA GLU A 24 -4.47 5.67 4.48
C GLU A 24 -3.89 5.50 3.07
N LYS A 25 -4.49 6.15 2.06
CA LYS A 25 -3.93 6.19 0.71
C LYS A 25 -2.57 6.90 0.69
N THR A 26 -2.41 7.97 1.47
CA THR A 26 -1.11 8.66 1.65
C THR A 26 -0.08 7.75 2.29
N THR A 27 -0.47 6.95 3.29
CA THR A 27 0.41 5.95 3.93
C THR A 27 0.93 4.93 2.91
N ILE A 28 0.07 4.34 2.08
CA ILE A 28 0.49 3.35 1.06
C ILE A 28 1.40 3.98 0.02
N THR A 29 1.03 5.17 -0.45
CA THR A 29 1.82 5.89 -1.46
C THR A 29 3.23 6.16 -0.93
N SER A 30 3.33 6.57 0.35
CA SER A 30 4.61 6.80 1.02
C SER A 30 5.40 5.51 1.22
N PHE A 31 4.73 4.43 1.63
CA PHE A 31 5.34 3.11 1.77
C PHE A 31 5.94 2.60 0.46
N VAL A 32 5.20 2.69 -0.65
CA VAL A 32 5.67 2.27 -1.97
C VAL A 32 6.84 3.15 -2.45
N SER A 33 6.78 4.47 -2.21
CA SER A 33 7.89 5.37 -2.49
C SER A 33 9.15 4.97 -1.73
N ASP A 34 9.05 4.74 -0.42
CA ASP A 34 10.18 4.35 0.42
C ASP A 34 10.74 2.97 0.05
N LEU A 35 9.90 2.04 -0.42
CA LEU A 35 10.34 0.78 -0.99
C LEU A 35 11.22 1.01 -2.23
N LYS A 36 10.80 1.87 -3.16
CA LYS A 36 11.52 2.12 -4.42
C LYS A 36 12.85 2.83 -4.23
N VAL A 37 12.90 3.80 -3.32
CA VAL A 37 14.10 4.63 -3.10
C VAL A 37 15.23 3.86 -2.38
N GLN A 38 14.92 2.72 -1.75
CA GLN A 38 15.89 1.82 -1.08
C GLN A 38 16.79 2.48 -0.02
N VAL A 39 16.41 3.66 0.50
CA VAL A 39 17.18 4.35 1.55
C VAL A 39 16.97 3.73 2.93
N LEU A 40 15.78 3.19 3.18
CA LEU A 40 15.45 2.52 4.44
C LEU A 40 15.71 1.02 4.36
N SER A 41 16.24 0.44 5.41
CA SER A 41 16.28 -1.02 5.59
C SER A 41 14.86 -1.60 5.72
N ASN A 42 14.70 -2.92 5.48
CA ASN A 42 13.41 -3.58 5.67
C ASN A 42 12.90 -3.44 7.11
N GLU A 43 13.78 -3.54 8.11
CA GLU A 43 13.42 -3.34 9.51
C GLU A 43 12.89 -1.93 9.80
N GLU A 44 13.49 -0.90 9.20
CA GLU A 44 13.03 0.48 9.35
C GLU A 44 11.67 0.71 8.69
N LEU A 45 11.45 0.14 7.50
CA LEU A 45 10.14 0.16 6.86
C LEU A 45 9.07 -0.52 7.72
N ILE A 46 9.40 -1.69 8.26
CA ILE A 46 8.50 -2.44 9.15
C ILE A 46 8.14 -1.57 10.37
N LYS A 47 9.13 -0.99 11.06
CA LYS A 47 8.88 -0.11 12.22
C LYS A 47 8.06 1.13 11.84
N LYS A 48 8.30 1.70 10.66
CA LYS A 48 7.62 2.92 10.20
C LYS A 48 6.16 2.66 9.83
N TYR A 49 5.86 1.56 9.14
CA TYR A 49 4.55 1.34 8.52
C TYR A 49 3.69 0.26 9.18
N PHE A 50 4.28 -0.70 9.88
CA PHE A 50 3.56 -1.83 10.45
C PHE A 50 3.37 -1.68 11.95
N LEU A 51 2.25 -2.19 12.42
CA LEU A 51 1.97 -2.31 13.84
C LEU A 51 2.40 -3.71 14.30
N ILE A 52 3.71 -3.92 14.51
CA ILE A 52 4.17 -5.14 15.20
C ILE A 52 3.98 -4.93 16.71
N ASN A 53 2.74 -4.88 17.15
CA ASN A 53 2.39 -4.84 18.56
C ASN A 53 1.87 -6.21 18.98
N ASP A 54 2.69 -6.96 19.71
CA ASP A 54 2.22 -7.36 21.02
C ASP A 54 3.38 -7.48 22.00
N LYS A 55 3.24 -6.86 23.17
CA LYS A 55 4.14 -7.13 24.32
C LYS A 55 3.98 -8.59 24.81
N SER A 56 2.94 -9.29 24.33
CA SER A 56 2.67 -10.70 24.57
C SER A 56 3.33 -11.66 23.56
N THR A 57 3.88 -11.17 22.44
CA THR A 57 4.47 -12.05 21.42
C THR A 57 5.90 -12.42 21.81
N SER A 58 6.24 -13.71 21.79
CA SER A 58 7.62 -14.16 22.01
C SER A 58 8.56 -13.55 20.97
N ASP A 59 9.82 -13.29 21.34
CA ASP A 59 10.85 -12.78 20.43
C ASP A 59 10.97 -13.63 19.16
N GLU A 60 10.75 -14.94 19.28
CA GLU A 60 10.78 -15.91 18.18
C GLU A 60 9.66 -15.66 17.14
N LYS A 61 8.43 -15.42 17.59
CA LYS A 61 7.30 -15.08 16.71
C LYS A 61 7.49 -13.72 16.05
N ARG A 62 8.02 -12.75 16.78
CA ARG A 62 8.36 -11.43 16.23
C ARG A 62 9.42 -11.54 15.13
N ASN A 63 10.50 -12.29 15.39
CA ASN A 63 11.58 -12.48 14.43
C ASN A 63 11.11 -13.23 13.19
N SER A 64 10.22 -14.23 13.35
CA SER A 64 9.58 -14.91 12.23
C SER A 64 8.76 -13.93 11.39
N ALA A 65 7.89 -13.12 12.00
CA ALA A 65 7.08 -12.12 11.28
C ALA A 65 7.95 -11.08 10.56
N VAL A 66 9.02 -10.59 11.18
CA VAL A 66 9.96 -9.65 10.56
C VAL A 66 10.69 -10.28 9.35
N SER A 67 11.15 -11.52 9.48
CA SER A 67 11.81 -12.25 8.39
C SER A 67 10.86 -12.42 7.18
N LEU A 68 9.63 -12.82 7.48
CA LEU A 68 8.56 -13.00 6.52
C LEU A 68 8.15 -11.71 5.80
N LEU A 69 7.99 -10.60 6.53
CA LEU A 69 7.74 -9.28 5.95
C LEU A 69 8.93 -8.78 5.12
N SER A 70 10.15 -9.05 5.56
CA SER A 70 11.36 -8.64 4.85
C SER A 70 11.45 -9.34 3.49
N ALA A 71 11.14 -10.63 3.41
CA ALA A 71 11.10 -11.36 2.14
C ALA A 71 10.04 -10.80 1.17
N GLN A 72 8.87 -10.39 1.69
CA GLN A 72 7.83 -9.73 0.88
C GLN A 72 8.30 -8.38 0.35
N PHE A 73 8.99 -7.59 1.18
CA PHE A 73 9.50 -6.29 0.76
C PHE A 73 10.61 -6.42 -0.27
N GLU A 74 11.48 -7.42 -0.15
CA GLU A 74 12.50 -7.71 -1.16
C GLU A 74 11.86 -8.07 -2.50
N LEU A 75 10.88 -8.98 -2.51
CA LEU A 75 10.15 -9.34 -3.72
C LEU A 75 9.46 -8.10 -4.34
N LEU A 76 8.75 -7.34 -3.50
CA LEU A 76 8.01 -6.15 -3.95
C LEU A 76 8.99 -5.08 -4.49
N ARG A 77 10.12 -4.85 -3.82
CA ARG A 77 11.19 -3.95 -4.30
C ARG A 77 11.76 -4.39 -5.64
N GLN A 78 12.10 -5.67 -5.76
CA GLN A 78 12.67 -6.20 -7.00
C GLN A 78 11.70 -5.99 -8.16
N LYS A 79 10.41 -6.28 -7.96
CA LYS A 79 9.38 -6.12 -8.98
C LYS A 79 9.11 -4.65 -9.29
N LEU A 80 8.96 -3.79 -8.28
CA LEU A 80 8.72 -2.36 -8.45
C LEU A 80 9.85 -1.60 -9.15
N ASN A 81 11.10 -2.09 -9.05
CA ASN A 81 12.26 -1.42 -9.62
C ASN A 81 12.67 -1.96 -11.00
N ASN A 82 12.46 -3.24 -11.26
CA ASN A 82 12.96 -3.89 -12.48
C ASN A 82 11.87 -4.18 -13.51
N ASP A 83 10.67 -4.51 -13.05
CA ASP A 83 9.61 -5.10 -13.90
C ASP A 83 8.37 -4.20 -13.99
N CYS A 84 8.35 -3.08 -13.25
CA CYS A 84 7.18 -2.26 -13.06
C CYS A 84 7.21 -1.01 -13.92
N HIS A 85 6.38 -0.96 -14.96
CA HIS A 85 6.25 0.17 -15.86
C HIS A 85 5.08 1.08 -15.50
N GLN A 86 3.97 0.51 -15.02
CA GLN A 86 2.82 1.26 -14.55
C GLN A 86 2.40 0.81 -13.14
N LEU A 87 2.55 1.72 -12.18
CA LEU A 87 2.12 1.52 -10.80
C LEU A 87 0.76 2.18 -10.56
N GLU A 88 -0.18 1.40 -10.03
CA GLU A 88 -1.49 1.89 -9.61
C GLU A 88 -1.78 1.50 -8.15
N ILE A 89 -2.30 2.44 -7.38
CA ILE A 89 -2.80 2.20 -6.02
C ILE A 89 -4.29 2.49 -6.02
N ILE A 90 -5.09 1.44 -5.96
CA ILE A 90 -6.56 1.51 -6.01
C ILE A 90 -7.15 1.07 -4.68
N SER A 91 -8.22 1.73 -4.24
CA SER A 91 -8.99 1.29 -3.07
C SER A 91 -9.79 0.02 -3.42
N TYR A 92 -10.05 -0.81 -2.41
CA TYR A 92 -10.91 -1.97 -2.58
C TYR A 92 -12.30 -1.56 -3.04
N ASP A 93 -12.79 -2.22 -4.07
CA ASP A 93 -14.16 -2.15 -4.54
C ASP A 93 -14.56 -3.55 -5.07
N ALA A 94 -15.63 -4.12 -4.50
CA ALA A 94 -16.13 -5.45 -4.84
C ALA A 94 -16.53 -5.60 -6.32
N SER A 95 -16.78 -4.49 -7.00
CA SER A 95 -17.14 -4.47 -8.43
C SER A 95 -15.95 -4.70 -9.35
N LEU A 96 -14.71 -4.45 -8.88
CA LEU A 96 -13.49 -4.54 -9.68
C LEU A 96 -13.27 -5.95 -10.21
N GLY A 97 -12.85 -6.04 -11.47
CA GLY A 97 -12.56 -7.31 -12.12
C GLY A 97 -11.53 -8.14 -11.36
N ILE A 98 -10.49 -7.49 -10.83
CA ILE A 98 -9.44 -8.16 -10.05
C ILE A 98 -9.99 -8.77 -8.74
N VAL A 99 -10.93 -8.11 -8.07
CA VAL A 99 -11.53 -8.67 -6.84
C VAL A 99 -12.32 -9.94 -7.16
N LYS A 100 -13.06 -9.93 -8.27
CA LYS A 100 -13.85 -11.09 -8.75
C LYS A 100 -12.94 -12.24 -9.21
N THR A 101 -11.90 -11.94 -9.98
CA THR A 101 -10.95 -12.95 -10.50
C THR A 101 -10.25 -13.72 -9.38
N TYR A 102 -9.92 -13.05 -8.28
CA TYR A 102 -9.19 -13.65 -7.16
C TYR A 102 -10.09 -14.02 -5.97
N ASN A 103 -11.41 -13.88 -6.11
CA ASN A 103 -12.41 -14.11 -5.07
C ASN A 103 -12.03 -13.46 -3.72
N LEU A 104 -11.62 -12.19 -3.76
CA LEU A 104 -11.13 -11.47 -2.60
C LEU A 104 -12.31 -10.87 -1.83
N THR A 105 -12.51 -11.34 -0.61
CA THR A 105 -13.49 -10.78 0.31
C THR A 105 -12.81 -9.80 1.27
N TYR A 106 -13.49 -8.70 1.54
CA TYR A 106 -13.02 -7.67 2.44
C TYR A 106 -14.12 -7.27 3.42
N ASP A 107 -13.73 -7.11 4.67
CA ASP A 107 -14.59 -6.71 5.78
C ASP A 107 -14.24 -5.26 6.16
N ALA A 108 -15.16 -4.34 5.86
CA ALA A 108 -14.95 -2.90 6.07
C ALA A 108 -14.79 -2.52 7.55
N ASP A 109 -15.26 -3.37 8.47
CA ASP A 109 -15.09 -3.13 9.91
C ASP A 109 -13.64 -3.32 10.37
N LYS A 110 -12.76 -3.83 9.49
CA LYS A 110 -11.34 -4.10 9.78
C LYS A 110 -10.36 -3.04 9.27
N GLY A 111 -10.85 -1.92 8.75
CA GLY A 111 -10.02 -0.77 8.33
C GLY A 111 -10.35 -0.26 6.93
N SER A 112 -9.32 -0.04 6.10
CA SER A 112 -9.42 0.20 4.66
C SER A 112 -8.53 -0.75 3.87
N ALA A 113 -9.06 -1.36 2.82
CA ALA A 113 -8.30 -2.20 1.91
C ALA A 113 -7.91 -1.49 0.62
N PHE A 114 -6.72 -1.79 0.13
CA PHE A 114 -6.18 -1.25 -1.10
C PHE A 114 -5.44 -2.34 -1.88
N PHE A 115 -5.21 -2.09 -3.16
CA PHE A 115 -4.37 -2.90 -4.03
C PHE A 115 -3.23 -2.05 -4.57
N ILE A 116 -2.00 -2.51 -4.37
CA ILE A 116 -0.83 -2.03 -5.11
C ILE A 116 -0.72 -2.94 -6.33
N LEU A 117 -0.98 -2.39 -7.50
CA LEU A 117 -0.88 -3.07 -8.78
C LEU A 117 0.35 -2.58 -9.50
N CYS A 118 1.11 -3.51 -10.07
CA CYS A 118 2.04 -3.13 -11.11
C CYS A 118 1.89 -4.02 -12.34
N ASP A 119 1.42 -3.39 -13.41
CA ASP A 119 1.07 -4.03 -14.68
C ASP A 119 0.31 -5.35 -14.45
N ASP A 120 0.67 -6.42 -15.15
CA ASP A 120 0.22 -7.79 -14.89
C ASP A 120 1.23 -8.61 -14.06
N VAL A 121 2.25 -7.95 -13.51
CA VAL A 121 3.41 -8.60 -12.88
C VAL A 121 3.15 -8.88 -11.41
N ILE A 122 2.62 -7.90 -10.67
CA ILE A 122 2.31 -8.03 -9.25
C ILE A 122 0.95 -7.45 -8.88
N MET A 123 0.30 -8.12 -7.93
CA MET A 123 -0.85 -7.62 -7.20
C MET A 123 -0.55 -7.77 -5.70
N THR A 124 -0.61 -6.68 -4.95
CA THR A 124 -0.38 -6.71 -3.51
C THR A 124 -1.57 -6.08 -2.78
N PRO A 125 -2.52 -6.91 -2.28
CA PRO A 125 -3.53 -6.44 -1.35
C PRO A 125 -2.89 -5.96 -0.04
N VAL A 126 -3.36 -4.81 0.45
CA VAL A 126 -2.90 -4.17 1.68
C VAL A 126 -4.12 -3.81 2.52
N LEU A 127 -4.12 -4.24 3.78
CA LEU A 127 -5.07 -3.80 4.80
C LEU A 127 -4.41 -2.74 5.66
N ILE A 128 -5.03 -1.56 5.73
CA ILE A 128 -4.64 -0.49 6.64
C ILE A 128 -5.71 -0.33 7.71
N ASP A 129 -5.25 -0.19 8.94
CA ASP A 129 -6.07 0.28 10.05
C ASP A 129 -5.28 1.38 10.77
N ASN A 130 -5.95 2.46 11.15
CA ASN A 130 -5.34 3.57 11.89
C ASN A 130 -4.01 4.08 11.26
N ASN A 131 -3.97 4.20 9.92
CA ASN A 131 -2.79 4.61 9.15
C ASN A 131 -1.55 3.68 9.30
N LYS A 132 -1.75 2.43 9.71
CA LYS A 132 -0.72 1.40 9.78
C LYS A 132 -1.12 0.19 8.94
N ILE A 133 -0.13 -0.43 8.31
CA ILE A 133 -0.35 -1.67 7.57
C ILE A 133 -0.49 -2.80 8.58
N VAL A 134 -1.66 -3.44 8.57
CA VAL A 134 -1.98 -4.59 9.43
C VAL A 134 -1.71 -5.90 8.69
N SER A 135 -1.98 -5.92 7.38
CA SER A 135 -1.74 -7.10 6.55
C SER A 135 -1.29 -6.69 5.16
N ILE A 136 -0.36 -7.45 4.61
CA ILE A 136 0.14 -7.32 3.25
C ILE A 136 0.39 -8.69 2.67
N THR A 137 0.02 -8.91 1.41
CA THR A 137 0.27 -10.17 0.71
C THR A 137 0.63 -9.82 -0.72
N THR A 138 1.72 -10.38 -1.25
CA THR A 138 2.11 -10.15 -2.65
C THR A 138 1.82 -11.39 -3.48
N TYR A 139 1.15 -11.17 -4.61
CA TYR A 139 0.93 -12.15 -5.66
C TYR A 139 1.80 -11.74 -6.83
N ALA A 140 2.67 -12.63 -7.28
CA ALA A 140 3.52 -12.39 -8.45
C ALA A 140 3.15 -13.36 -9.56
N LYS A 141 3.01 -12.84 -10.78
CA LYS A 141 2.86 -13.67 -11.98
C LYS A 141 4.22 -14.27 -12.34
N THR A 142 4.25 -15.57 -12.53
CA THR A 142 5.41 -16.33 -13.03
C THR A 142 5.03 -16.98 -14.37
N GLY A 143 6.02 -17.52 -15.09
CA GLY A 143 5.78 -18.28 -16.33
C GLY A 143 4.89 -19.52 -16.16
N GLU A 144 4.62 -19.94 -14.92
CA GLU A 144 3.78 -21.09 -14.56
C GLU A 144 2.39 -20.70 -14.02
N GLY A 145 2.09 -19.40 -13.91
CA GLY A 145 0.84 -18.89 -13.32
C GLY A 145 1.07 -17.90 -12.18
N LEU A 146 0.10 -17.73 -11.28
CA LEU A 146 0.20 -16.80 -10.15
C LEU A 146 0.71 -17.53 -8.91
N LYS A 147 1.86 -17.11 -8.36
CA LYS A 147 2.35 -17.62 -7.07
C LYS A 147 1.93 -16.68 -5.94
N LYS A 148 1.25 -17.25 -4.95
CA LYS A 148 0.74 -16.55 -3.77
C LYS A 148 1.79 -16.60 -2.66
N PHE A 149 2.24 -15.45 -2.18
CA PHE A 149 3.06 -15.36 -0.98
C PHE A 149 2.16 -14.84 0.15
N VAL A 150 1.53 -15.75 0.92
CA VAL A 150 0.58 -15.42 2.02
C VAL A 150 1.30 -15.36 3.34
N ILE A 151 1.10 -14.28 4.12
CA ILE A 151 1.46 -14.28 5.55
C ILE A 151 0.43 -13.45 6.33
N PHE A 152 -0.05 -14.03 7.42
CA PHE A 152 -1.02 -13.47 8.37
C PHE A 152 -0.34 -12.55 9.39
#